data_AF-A0A4D6MZP9-F1
#
_entry.id   AF-A0A4D6MZP9-F1
#
_cell.length_a   1.000
_cell.length_b   1.000
_cell.length_c   1.000
_cell.angle_alpha   90.00
_cell.angle_beta   90.00
_cell.angle_gamma   90.00
#
_symmetry.space_group_name_H-M   'P 1'
#
loop_
_entity.id
_entity.type
_entity.pdbx_description
1 polymer ?
#
loop_
_entity_poly.entity_id
_entity_poly.type
_entity_poly.pdbx_seq_one_letter_code
_entity_poly.pdbx_strand_id
1 'polypeptide(L)'
;MQNLIEKAFYSGHASYRVSHSTGYLDIWEPATLAIKREGYSIKCSGPNGVVITEKFSPSTQVVIPYGHASEFIIIGSSGSEHLLKAENNSTDISG
;
A
#
# COMPACT_ATOMS: atom_id res chain seq x y z
N MET A 1 -14.84 -10.52 -0.70
CA MET A 1 -13.46 -10.40 -1.23
C MET A 1 -13.42 -10.43 -2.76
N GLN A 2 -13.81 -11.52 -3.43
CA GLN A 2 -13.70 -11.64 -4.90
C GLN A 2 -14.33 -10.48 -5.69
N ASN A 3 -15.57 -10.09 -5.36
CA ASN A 3 -16.25 -8.98 -6.03
C ASN A 3 -15.50 -7.64 -5.94
N LEU A 4 -14.81 -7.37 -4.82
CA LEU A 4 -14.00 -6.16 -4.64
C LEU A 4 -12.76 -6.17 -5.54
N ILE A 5 -12.15 -7.35 -5.71
CA ILE A 5 -11.00 -7.55 -6.60
C ILE A 5 -11.43 -7.32 -8.05
N GLU A 6 -12.56 -7.91 -8.46
CA GLU A 6 -13.11 -7.73 -9.80
C GLU A 6 -13.41 -6.25 -10.06
N LYS A 7 -14.07 -5.56 -9.12
CA LYS A 7 -14.36 -4.14 -9.24
C LYS A 7 -13.09 -3.31 -9.42
N ALA A 8 -12.08 -3.51 -8.56
CA ALA A 8 -10.79 -2.82 -8.63
C ALA A 8 -10.04 -3.11 -9.95
N PHE A 9 -10.16 -4.33 -10.46
CA PHE A 9 -9.57 -4.72 -11.73
C PHE A 9 -10.25 -4.01 -12.90
N TYR A 10 -11.59 -3.96 -12.92
CA TYR A 10 -12.35 -3.29 -13.97
C TYR A 10 -12.19 -1.76 -13.95
N SER A 11 -12.16 -1.13 -12.78
CA SER A 11 -11.91 0.32 -12.65
C SER A 11 -10.48 0.69 -13.06
N GLY A 12 -9.54 -0.26 -13.03
CA GLY A 12 -8.11 -0.03 -13.23
C GLY A 12 -7.47 0.83 -12.15
N HIS A 13 -8.20 1.07 -11.05
CA HIS A 13 -7.76 1.89 -9.93
C HIS A 13 -8.42 1.44 -8.62
N ALA A 14 -7.62 1.36 -7.57
CA ALA A 14 -8.11 1.14 -6.22
C ALA A 14 -7.33 1.99 -5.22
N SER A 15 -8.00 2.45 -4.18
CA SER A 15 -7.40 3.20 -3.09
C SER A 15 -7.75 2.55 -1.75
N TYR A 16 -6.75 2.39 -0.90
CA TYR A 16 -6.86 1.76 0.41
C TYR A 16 -6.24 2.64 1.48
N ARG A 17 -6.92 2.76 2.62
CA ARG A 17 -6.32 3.33 3.83
C ARG A 17 -5.44 2.26 4.48
N VAL A 18 -4.22 2.66 4.79
CA VAL A 18 -3.18 1.80 5.37
C VAL A 18 -2.41 2.63 6.38
N SER A 19 -1.61 1.97 7.21
CA SER A 19 -0.59 2.66 7.98
C SER A 19 0.79 2.39 7.37
N HIS A 20 1.66 3.41 7.32
CA HIS A 20 3.04 3.29 6.84
C HIS A 20 4.00 3.36 8.02
N SER A 21 4.97 2.45 8.07
CA SER A 21 5.98 2.44 9.12
C SER A 21 6.95 3.61 8.93
N THR A 22 7.25 4.32 10.00
CA THR A 22 8.26 5.41 9.97
C THR A 22 9.70 4.88 10.01
N GLY A 23 9.90 3.57 10.23
CA GLY A 23 11.21 2.96 10.45
C GLY A 23 11.79 3.21 11.85
N TYR A 24 11.09 3.92 12.72
CA TYR A 24 11.50 4.19 14.10
C TYR A 24 10.58 3.49 15.11
N LEU A 25 11.18 2.66 15.96
CA LEU A 25 10.50 1.84 16.98
C LEU A 25 9.39 0.97 16.37
N ASP A 26 8.13 1.35 16.58
CA ASP A 26 6.92 0.73 16.02
C ASP A 26 5.89 1.83 15.72
N ILE A 27 6.36 2.98 15.23
CA ILE A 27 5.50 4.11 14.94
C ILE A 27 4.94 3.99 13.53
N TRP A 28 3.61 4.02 13.46
CA TRP A 28 2.82 3.94 12.24
C TRP A 28 2.13 5.27 11.97
N GLU A 29 2.25 5.78 10.75
CA GLU A 29 1.52 6.97 10.30
C GLU A 29 0.39 6.59 9.34
N PRO A 30 -0.77 7.28 9.40
CA PRO A 30 -1.84 7.07 8.44
C PRO A 30 -1.39 7.39 7.01
N ALA A 31 -1.70 6.50 6.07
CA ALA A 31 -1.35 6.64 4.67
C ALA A 31 -2.46 6.13 3.74
N THR A 32 -2.36 6.50 2.48
CA THR A 32 -3.21 5.96 1.42
C THR A 32 -2.34 5.24 0.39
N LEU A 33 -2.62 3.96 0.17
CA LEU A 33 -2.08 3.18 -0.93
C LEU A 33 -3.05 3.25 -2.10
N ALA A 34 -2.63 3.89 -3.17
CA ALA A 34 -3.35 3.93 -4.43
C ALA A 34 -2.66 3.02 -5.44
N ILE A 35 -3.41 2.10 -6.03
CA ILE A 35 -2.96 1.18 -7.07
C ILE A 35 -3.63 1.59 -8.38
N LYS A 36 -2.86 1.64 -9.45
CA LYS A 36 -3.29 1.92 -10.82
C LYS A 36 -2.71 0.87 -11.76
N ARG A 37 -3.17 0.84 -13.00
CA ARG A 37 -2.72 -0.14 -13.98
C ARG A 37 -1.20 -0.12 -14.23
N GLU A 38 -0.59 1.05 -14.16
CA GLU A 38 0.83 1.28 -14.45
C GLU A 38 1.75 1.27 -13.22
N GLY A 39 1.20 1.27 -12.01
CA GLY A 39 1.98 1.45 -10.80
C GLY A 39 1.16 1.71 -9.54
N TYR A 40 1.83 2.24 -8.54
CA TYR A 40 1.22 2.55 -7.25
C TYR A 40 1.80 3.84 -6.66
N SER A 41 1.06 4.40 -5.70
CA SER A 41 1.55 5.51 -4.89
C SER A 41 1.17 5.32 -3.42
N ILE A 42 2.09 5.70 -2.54
CA ILE A 42 1.85 5.74 -1.09
C ILE A 42 1.91 7.21 -0.68
N LYS A 43 0.80 7.72 -0.15
CA LYS A 43 0.71 9.09 0.35
C LYS A 43 0.60 9.05 1.87
N CYS A 44 1.65 9.47 2.57
CA CYS A 44 1.63 9.62 4.02
C CYS A 44 0.89 10.90 4.40
N SER A 45 0.02 10.82 5.42
CA SER A 45 -0.78 11.96 5.90
C SER A 45 -0.07 12.74 7.02
N GLY A 46 1.13 12.31 7.43
CA GLY A 46 1.93 12.95 8.47
C GLY A 46 2.54 14.29 8.04
N PRO A 47 3.22 15.01 8.96
CA PRO A 47 3.79 16.35 8.73
C PRO A 47 4.77 16.40 7.54
N ASN A 48 5.40 15.28 7.23
CA ASN A 48 6.38 15.16 6.15
C ASN A 48 5.78 14.70 4.82
N GLY A 49 4.46 14.45 4.75
CA GLY A 49 3.65 14.41 3.52
C GLY A 49 4.24 13.67 2.31
N VAL A 50 5.10 12.67 2.52
CA VAL A 50 5.87 12.07 1.43
C VAL A 50 4.91 11.31 0.53
N VAL A 51 5.00 11.60 -0.76
CA VAL A 51 4.30 10.84 -1.80
C VAL A 51 5.33 10.00 -2.53
N ILE A 52 5.29 8.70 -2.27
CA ILE A 52 6.03 7.71 -3.06
C ILE A 52 5.18 7.41 -4.28
N THR A 53 5.78 7.44 -5.47
CA THR A 53 5.11 7.04 -6.70
C THR A 53 6.07 6.17 -7.49
N GLU A 54 5.67 4.94 -7.77
CA GLU A 54 6.46 3.99 -8.53
C GLU A 54 5.63 3.32 -9.61
N LYS A 55 6.29 3.04 -10.75
CA LYS A 55 5.72 2.20 -11.80
C LYS A 55 5.98 0.74 -11.48
N PHE A 56 5.04 -0.11 -11.87
CA PHE A 56 5.26 -1.55 -11.78
C PHE A 56 6.39 -1.98 -12.69
N SER A 57 7.17 -2.94 -12.20
CA SER A 57 8.27 -3.56 -12.92
C SER A 57 8.28 -5.06 -12.62
N PRO A 58 8.94 -5.91 -13.43
CA PRO A 58 9.08 -7.33 -13.12
C PRO A 58 9.80 -7.62 -11.80
N SER A 59 10.56 -6.66 -11.26
CA SER A 59 11.24 -6.77 -9.98
C SER A 59 10.42 -6.27 -8.80
N THR A 60 9.22 -5.72 -9.03
CA THR A 60 8.32 -5.31 -7.93
C THR A 60 7.83 -6.54 -7.18
N GLN A 61 7.95 -6.54 -5.85
CA GLN A 61 7.54 -7.66 -5.01
C GLN A 61 6.62 -7.19 -3.88
N VAL A 62 5.78 -8.11 -3.40
CA VAL A 62 4.96 -7.93 -2.21
C VAL A 62 5.19 -9.12 -1.29
N VAL A 63 5.56 -8.84 -0.03
CA VAL A 63 5.89 -9.86 0.97
C VAL A 63 5.01 -9.68 2.20
N ILE A 64 4.49 -10.77 2.76
CA ILE A 64 3.76 -10.77 4.02
C ILE A 64 4.71 -11.32 5.10
N PRO A 65 5.13 -10.52 6.10
CA PRO A 65 6.00 -10.98 7.16
C PRO A 65 5.36 -12.10 7.99
N TYR A 66 6.14 -13.12 8.31
CA TYR A 66 5.66 -14.23 9.15
C TYR A 66 5.27 -13.69 10.54
N GLY A 67 4.08 -14.08 11.02
CA GLY A 67 3.56 -13.65 12.32
C GLY A 67 2.77 -12.34 12.28
N HIS A 68 2.76 -11.60 11.16
CA HIS A 68 2.11 -10.30 11.04
C HIS A 68 1.10 -10.28 9.88
N ALA A 69 -0.07 -10.90 10.08
CA ALA A 69 -1.06 -11.12 9.01
C ALA A 69 -1.68 -9.83 8.41
N SER A 70 -1.62 -8.72 9.14
CA SER A 70 -2.10 -7.41 8.67
C SER A 70 -1.00 -6.56 8.06
N GLU A 71 0.26 -7.00 8.09
CA GLU A 71 1.40 -6.24 7.59
C GLU A 71 1.90 -6.81 6.26
N PHE A 72 2.43 -5.94 5.43
CA PHE A 72 3.00 -6.31 4.15
C PHE A 72 4.07 -5.31 3.73
N ILE A 73 5.03 -5.77 2.94
CA ILE A 73 6.13 -4.96 2.41
C ILE A 73 5.95 -4.88 0.90
N ILE A 74 5.95 -3.66 0.35
CA ILE A 74 6.14 -3.45 -1.09
C ILE A 74 7.61 -3.17 -1.34
N ILE A 75 8.23 -3.96 -2.21
CA ILE A 75 9.62 -3.77 -2.64
C ILE A 75 9.58 -3.20 -4.06
N GLY A 76 10.06 -1.97 -4.17
CA GLY A 76 10.08 -1.20 -5.39
C GLY A 76 11.14 -1.64 -6.39
N SER A 77 11.09 -1.06 -7.58
CA SER A 77 12.07 -1.34 -8.65
C SER A 77 13.50 -0.93 -8.28
N SER A 78 13.63 0.06 -7.39
CA SER A 78 14.91 0.54 -6.85
C SER A 78 15.44 -0.30 -5.69
N GLY A 79 14.68 -1.30 -5.23
CA GLY A 79 14.92 -2.02 -3.99
C GLY A 79 14.46 -1.29 -2.74
N SER A 80 13.77 -0.15 -2.87
CA SER A 80 13.14 0.53 -1.73
C SER A 80 12.04 -0.33 -1.11
N GLU A 81 12.07 -0.46 0.21
CA GLU A 81 11.07 -1.23 0.95
C GLU A 81 10.10 -0.30 1.67
N HIS A 82 8.81 -0.61 1.53
CA HIS A 82 7.73 0.13 2.17
C HIS A 82 6.90 -0.82 3.03
N LEU A 83 7.15 -0.79 4.34
CA LEU A 83 6.37 -1.56 5.31
C LEU A 83 5.04 -0.87 5.59
N LEU A 84 3.96 -1.58 5.28
CA LEU A 84 2.58 -1.13 5.34
C LEU A 84 1.75 -2.06 6.22
N LYS A 85 0.71 -1.52 6.84
CA LYS A 85 -0.28 -2.26 7.61
C LYS A 85 -1.68 -1.99 7.08
N ALA A 86 -2.40 -3.06 6.75
CA ALA A 86 -3.80 -2.98 6.33
C ALA A 86 -4.70 -2.59 7.51
N GLU A 87 -5.61 -1.65 7.28
CA GLU A 87 -6.63 -1.30 8.25
C GLU A 87 -7.85 -2.20 8.04
N ASN A 88 -8.39 -2.81 9.11
CA ASN A 88 -9.44 -3.83 9.03
C ASN A 88 -10.85 -3.28 8.69
N ASN A 89 -10.95 -2.04 8.20
CA ASN A 89 -12.24 -1.42 7.97
C ASN A 89 -12.67 -1.58 6.49
N SER A 90 -13.72 -2.37 6.27
CA SER A 90 -14.22 -2.71 4.92
C SER A 90 -14.87 -1.53 4.18
N THR A 91 -15.05 -0.37 4.82
CA THR A 91 -15.74 0.80 4.25
C THR A 91 -14.83 1.77 3.49
N ASP A 92 -13.52 1.56 3.48
CA ASP A 92 -12.55 2.55 3.00
C ASP A 92 -12.02 2.29 1.57
N ILE A 93 -12.69 1.40 0.80
CA ILE A 93 -12.33 1.11 -0.60
C ILE A 93 -13.15 2.02 -1.53
N SER A 94 -12.53 3.10 -2.02
CA SER A 94 -13.07 3.86 -3.15
C SER A 94 -12.55 3.27 -4.46
N GLY A 95 -13.48 2.97 -5.37
CA GLY A 95 -13.23 2.43 -6.70
C GLY A 95 -14.42 2.66 -7.60
#